data_AF-W4QRR7-F1
#
_entry.id   AF-W4QRR7-F1
#
_cell.length_a   1.000
_cell.length_b   1.000
_cell.length_c   1.000
_cell.angle_alpha   90.00
_cell.angle_beta   90.00
_cell.angle_gamma   90.00
#
_symmetry.space_group_name_H-M   'P 1'
#
loop_
_entity.id
_entity.type
_entity.pdbx_description
1 polymer ?
#
loop_
_entity_poly.entity_id
_entity_poly.type
_entity_poly.pdbx_seq_one_letter_code
_entity_poly.pdbx_strand_id
1 'polypeptide(L)'
;MQKLNQSIKQDDLPIHVSYEFHDNLPEKIIQFGEGNFLRGFVDWMIHEMNKKGLFNGKVVAIQPTPHGKVVPKLKAQDCLYT
;
A
#
# COMPACT_ATOMS: atom_id res chain seq x y z
N MET A 1 -1.32 -11.74 -13.77
CA MET A 1 -1.81 -10.52 -13.10
C MET A 1 -0.79 -9.43 -13.37
N GLN A 2 -1.23 -8.27 -13.86
CA GLN A 2 -0.34 -7.13 -14.11
C GLN A 2 0.29 -6.69 -12.78
N LYS A 3 1.60 -6.43 -12.76
CA LYS A 3 2.26 -5.88 -11.57
C LYS A 3 1.82 -4.43 -11.42
N LEU A 4 1.28 -4.10 -10.26
CA LEU A 4 1.00 -2.70 -9.91
C LEU A 4 2.33 -2.02 -9.62
N ASN A 5 2.64 -0.90 -10.26
CA ASN A 5 3.85 -0.13 -10.00
C ASN A 5 3.64 1.32 -10.45
N GLN A 6 4.61 2.20 -10.16
CA GLN A 6 4.55 3.63 -10.49
C GLN A 6 4.50 3.93 -12.00
N SER A 7 4.79 2.96 -12.86
CA SER A 7 4.67 3.13 -14.31
C SER A 7 3.26 2.89 -14.87
N ILE A 8 2.30 2.45 -14.03
CA ILE A 8 0.91 2.26 -14.44
C ILE A 8 0.28 3.60 -14.84
N LYS A 9 -0.44 3.58 -15.96
CA LYS A 9 -1.29 4.69 -16.39
C LYS A 9 -2.73 4.40 -16.04
N GLN A 10 -3.48 5.45 -15.73
CA GLN A 10 -4.92 5.33 -15.41
C GLN A 10 -5.72 4.67 -16.55
N ASP A 11 -5.32 4.89 -17.81
CA ASP A 11 -5.95 4.29 -19.00
C ASP A 11 -5.79 2.76 -19.05
N ASP A 12 -4.79 2.20 -18.35
CA ASP A 12 -4.54 0.76 -18.27
C ASP A 12 -5.38 0.08 -17.18
N LEU A 13 -6.13 0.84 -16.38
CA LEU A 13 -6.91 0.35 -15.24
C LEU A 13 -8.41 0.32 -15.55
N PRO A 14 -9.18 -0.60 -14.92
CA PRO A 14 -10.64 -0.55 -14.99
C PRO A 14 -11.17 0.81 -14.51
N ILE A 15 -12.26 1.28 -15.13
CA ILE A 15 -12.86 2.61 -14.88
C ILE A 15 -13.12 2.91 -13.39
N HIS A 16 -13.38 1.88 -12.59
CA HIS A 16 -13.69 1.99 -11.16
C HIS A 16 -12.46 1.89 -10.24
N VAL A 17 -11.25 1.76 -10.79
CA VAL A 17 -10.01 1.66 -10.02
C VAL A 17 -9.27 2.98 -10.10
N SER A 18 -9.06 3.62 -8.96
CA SER A 18 -8.18 4.79 -8.82
C SER A 18 -6.97 4.41 -7.97
N TYR A 19 -5.85 5.08 -8.18
CA TYR A 19 -4.68 4.98 -7.32
C TYR A 19 -4.19 6.37 -6.92
N GLU A 20 -3.49 6.45 -5.79
CA GLU A 20 -2.81 7.66 -5.35
C GLU A 20 -1.38 7.30 -4.94
N PHE A 21 -0.41 8.03 -5.49
CA PHE A 21 0.97 7.95 -5.07
C PHE A 21 1.26 9.02 -4.04
N HIS A 22 1.79 8.59 -2.91
CA HIS A 22 2.02 9.42 -1.73
C HIS A 22 3.50 9.35 -1.34
N ASP A 23 4.39 9.71 -2.27
CA ASP A 23 5.85 9.57 -2.08
C ASP A 23 6.38 10.43 -0.92
N ASN A 24 5.71 11.56 -0.63
CA ASN A 24 6.14 12.55 0.35
C ASN A 24 5.40 12.50 1.69
N LEU A 25 4.58 11.47 1.95
CA LEU A 25 3.93 11.36 3.26
C LEU A 25 4.94 10.90 4.33
N PRO A 26 4.90 11.50 5.55
CA PRO A 26 5.76 11.12 6.65
C PRO A 26 5.43 9.72 7.16
N GLU A 27 6.44 9.00 7.64
CA GLU A 27 6.30 7.71 8.30
C GLU A 27 5.67 7.91 9.69
N LYS A 28 4.41 7.48 9.86
CA LYS A 28 3.66 7.69 11.10
C LYS A 28 3.24 6.40 11.79
N ILE A 29 3.23 5.28 11.06
CA ILE A 29 2.87 3.96 11.58
C ILE A 29 4.01 3.00 11.23
N ILE A 30 4.47 2.25 12.22
CA ILE A 30 5.28 1.06 12.03
C ILE A 30 4.36 -0.14 12.27
N GLN A 31 4.24 -1.00 11.26
CA GLN A 31 3.39 -2.19 11.30
C GLN A 31 4.25 -3.44 11.31
N PHE A 32 4.08 -4.29 12.33
CA PHE A 32 4.68 -5.61 12.35
C PHE A 32 3.71 -6.61 11.75
N GLY A 33 4.07 -7.14 10.58
CA GLY A 33 3.23 -8.02 9.81
C GLY A 33 2.66 -7.37 8.56
N GLU A 34 2.46 -8.22 7.57
CA GLU A 34 2.05 -7.85 6.22
C GLU A 34 0.95 -8.80 5.72
N GLY A 35 0.10 -9.27 6.63
CA GLY A 35 -0.99 -10.19 6.30
C GLY A 35 -2.10 -9.52 5.48
N ASN A 36 -2.96 -10.34 4.89
CA ASN A 36 -4.16 -9.86 4.18
C ASN A 36 -5.08 -9.04 5.10
N PHE A 37 -5.22 -9.45 6.38
CA PHE A 37 -6.05 -8.74 7.33
C PHE A 37 -5.60 -7.29 7.55
N LEU A 38 -4.30 -7.06 7.77
CA LEU A 38 -3.77 -5.72 7.97
C LEU A 38 -3.99 -4.84 6.74
N ARG A 39 -3.71 -5.37 5.54
CA ARG A 39 -3.93 -4.65 4.29
C ARG A 39 -5.39 -4.35 3.97
N GLY A 40 -6.27 -5.30 4.22
CA GLY A 40 -7.70 -5.20 3.90
C GLY A 40 -8.52 -4.47 4.96
N PHE A 41 -7.97 -4.24 6.16
CA PHE A 41 -8.68 -3.62 7.27
C PHE A 41 -7.99 -2.35 7.75
N VAL A 42 -6.80 -2.47 8.36
CA VAL A 42 -6.11 -1.33 8.98
C VAL A 42 -5.58 -0.38 7.91
N ASP A 43 -4.85 -0.90 6.92
CA ASP A 43 -4.27 -0.06 5.87
C ASP A 43 -5.35 0.61 5.01
N TRP A 44 -6.50 -0.07 4.80
CA TRP A 44 -7.66 0.53 4.14
C TRP A 44 -8.22 1.73 4.91
N MET A 45 -8.35 1.64 6.23
CA MET A 45 -8.78 2.79 7.05
C MET A 45 -7.81 3.96 6.92
N ILE A 46 -6.50 3.70 6.96
CA ILE A 46 -5.47 4.74 6.77
C ILE A 46 -5.55 5.36 5.37
N HIS A 47 -5.74 4.54 4.34
CA HIS A 47 -5.92 5.00 2.97
C HIS A 47 -7.15 5.93 2.84
N GLU A 48 -8.29 5.54 3.40
CA GLU A 48 -9.50 6.37 3.41
C GLU A 48 -9.33 7.68 4.21
N MET A 49 -8.57 7.67 5.31
CA MET A 49 -8.23 8.88 6.05
C MET A 49 -7.29 9.81 5.27
N ASN A 50 -6.32 9.26 4.53
CA ASN A 50 -5.42 10.02 3.67
C ASN A 50 -6.18 10.68 2.51
N LYS A 51 -7.12 9.97 1.86
CA LYS A 51 -8.01 10.55 0.83
C LYS A 51 -8.83 11.74 1.31
N LYS A 52 -9.14 11.76 2.62
CA LYS A 52 -9.85 12.88 3.28
C LYS A 52 -8.91 13.95 3.85
N GLY A 53 -7.59 13.79 3.69
CA GLY A 53 -6.58 14.70 4.22
C GLY A 53 -6.47 14.70 5.76
N LEU A 54 -6.95 13.65 6.44
CA LEU A 54 -7.06 13.61 7.90
C LEU A 54 -5.82 13.01 8.59
N PHE A 55 -5.15 12.05 7.96
CA PHE A 55 -4.00 11.36 8.55
C PHE A 55 -2.65 11.90 8.04
N ASN A 56 -2.52 12.05 6.71
CA ASN A 56 -1.33 12.55 6.01
C ASN A 56 -0.06 11.83 6.48
N GLY A 57 -0.04 10.51 6.35
CA GLY A 57 1.10 9.68 6.73
C GLY A 57 1.07 8.32 6.06
N LYS A 58 2.21 7.62 6.08
CA LYS A 58 2.36 6.27 5.54
C LYS A 58 2.62 5.22 6.61
N VAL A 59 2.27 3.98 6.25
CA VAL A 59 2.51 2.76 7.04
C VAL A 59 3.80 2.12 6.55
N VAL A 60 4.72 1.86 7.48
CA VAL A 60 5.95 1.11 7.23
C VAL A 60 5.77 -0.31 7.72
N ALA A 61 5.54 -1.24 6.79
CA ALA A 61 5.36 -2.65 7.11
C ALA A 61 6.70 -3.38 7.24
N ILE A 62 6.88 -4.07 8.37
CA ILE A 62 8.02 -4.90 8.69
C ILE A 62 7.59 -6.36 8.58
N GLN A 63 8.39 -7.16 7.86
CA GLN A 63 8.25 -8.60 7.83
C GLN A 63 8.86 -9.20 9.11
N PRO A 64 8.07 -9.71 10.06
CA PRO A 64 8.60 -10.17 11.34
C PRO A 64 9.20 -11.58 11.25
N THR A 65 8.90 -12.34 10.18
CA THR A 65 9.36 -13.73 10.02
C THR A 65 10.50 -13.85 9.00
N PRO A 66 11.49 -14.72 9.25
CA PRO A 66 12.66 -14.85 8.36
C PRO A 66 12.32 -15.38 6.96
N HIS A 67 11.21 -16.12 6.83
CA HIS A 67 10.78 -16.75 5.57
C HIS A 67 9.55 -16.08 4.94
N GLY A 68 9.14 -14.90 5.42
CA GLY A 68 8.06 -14.16 4.78
C GLY A 68 8.39 -13.83 3.32
N LYS A 69 7.37 -13.89 2.45
CA LYS A 69 7.49 -13.69 1.01
C LYS A 69 6.72 -12.48 0.51
N VAL A 70 6.04 -11.78 1.40
CA VAL A 70 5.06 -10.76 1.02
C VAL A 70 5.71 -9.40 0.87
N VAL A 71 6.61 -8.99 1.78
CA VAL A 71 7.34 -7.71 1.62
C VAL A 71 8.12 -7.64 0.30
N PRO A 72 8.85 -8.68 -0.15
CA PRO A 72 9.49 -8.66 -1.47
C PRO A 72 8.49 -8.50 -2.63
N LYS A 73 7.31 -9.13 -2.54
CA LYS A 73 6.25 -8.98 -3.56
C LYS A 73 5.68 -7.56 -3.59
N LEU A 74 5.42 -6.98 -2.42
CA LEU A 74 4.94 -5.60 -2.30
C LEU A 74 5.99 -4.61 -2.81
N LYS A 75 7.27 -4.77 -2.43
CA LYS A 75 8.36 -3.93 -2.93
C LYS A 75 8.52 -3.99 -4.44
N ALA A 76 8.35 -5.16 -5.06
CA ALA A 76 8.36 -5.31 -6.52
C ALA A 76 7.16 -4.64 -7.21
N GLN A 77 6.23 -4.09 -6.44
CA GLN A 77 5.04 -3.38 -6.88
C GLN A 77 4.96 -1.96 -6.32
N ASP A 78 6.08 -1.36 -5.91
CA ASP A 78 6.11 -0.05 -5.25
C ASP A 78 5.13 0.06 -4.06
N CYS A 79 4.96 -1.06 -3.36
CA CYS A 79 4.01 -1.25 -2.27
C CYS A 79 2.52 -1.06 -2.64
N LEU A 80 2.17 -1.05 -3.94
CA LEU A 80 0.79 -1.07 -4.42
C LEU A 80 0.19 -2.47 -4.36
N TYR A 81 -1.10 -2.54 -4.01
CA TYR A 81 -1.90 -3.75 -3.98
C TYR A 81 -3.39 -3.43 -4.13
N THR A 82 -4.19 -4.45 -4.43
CA THR A 82 -5.66 -4.43 -4.54
C THR A 82 -6.26 -5.43 -3.57
#